data_AF-A0A9E0GMF5-F1
#
_entry.id   AF-A0A9E0GMF5-F1
#
_cell.length_a   1.000
_cell.length_b   1.000
_cell.length_c   1.000
_cell.angle_alpha   90.00
_cell.angle_beta   90.00
_cell.angle_gamma   90.00
#
_symmetry.space_group_name_H-M   'P 1'
#
loop_
_entity.id
_entity.type
_entity.pdbx_description
1 polymer ?
#
loop_
_entity_poly.entity_id
_entity_poly.type
_entity_poly.pdbx_seq_one_letter_code
_entity_poly.pdbx_strand_id
1 'polypeptide(L)'
;MNSAQMMVPKRFGMLRVIGILLKVLAWLSLVMGVVGAVTGLLAGGAVTDLLSTNGIASPLGGGEAIILALGGLLTGLISFLALYAAGEGLFLQLAVEENTRITAALLMKMDQEAGAEAGYAVVN
;
A
#
# COMPACT_ATOMS: atom_id res chain seq x y z
N MET A 1 -40.70 8.89 -19.77
CA MET A 1 -40.15 7.56 -19.43
C MET A 1 -38.98 7.79 -18.51
N ASN A 2 -39.05 7.26 -17.28
CA ASN A 2 -38.06 7.48 -16.24
C ASN A 2 -36.79 6.71 -16.59
N SER A 3 -35.71 7.42 -16.90
CA SER A 3 -34.37 6.87 -17.09
C SER A 3 -33.89 6.32 -15.75
N ALA A 4 -34.30 5.11 -15.42
CA ALA A 4 -33.77 4.37 -14.27
C ALA A 4 -32.28 4.15 -14.55
N GLN A 5 -31.50 5.10 -14.05
CA GLN A 5 -30.05 5.10 -13.97
C GLN A 5 -29.60 3.67 -13.64
N MET A 6 -28.92 3.01 -14.59
CA MET A 6 -28.17 1.78 -14.32
C MET A 6 -26.99 2.13 -13.41
N MET A 7 -27.28 2.46 -12.15
CA MET A 7 -26.27 2.58 -11.11
C MET A 7 -25.81 1.17 -10.78
N VAL A 8 -24.76 0.74 -11.49
CA VAL A 8 -23.99 -0.41 -11.09
C VAL A 8 -23.42 -0.12 -9.69
N PRO A 9 -23.83 -0.86 -8.64
CA PRO A 9 -23.44 -0.53 -7.27
C PRO A 9 -21.92 -0.58 -7.11
N LYS A 10 -21.34 0.49 -6.58
CA LYS A 10 -19.90 0.58 -6.25
C LYS A 10 -19.61 -0.30 -5.04
N ARG A 11 -19.19 -1.53 -5.30
CA ARG A 11 -18.97 -2.58 -4.29
C ARG A 11 -17.55 -2.62 -3.72
N PHE A 12 -16.61 -1.82 -4.23
CA PHE A 12 -15.19 -1.92 -3.88
C PHE A 12 -14.66 -0.80 -2.96
N GLY A 13 -15.55 0.00 -2.35
CA GLY A 13 -15.13 1.05 -1.43
C GLY A 13 -14.25 0.53 -0.28
N MET A 14 -14.57 -0.66 0.24
CA MET A 14 -13.81 -1.28 1.34
C MET A 14 -12.38 -1.65 0.94
N LEU A 15 -12.16 -2.22 -0.25
CA LEU A 15 -10.80 -2.56 -0.72
C LEU A 15 -9.94 -1.31 -0.91
N ARG A 16 -10.55 -0.21 -1.36
CA ARG A 16 -9.88 1.09 -1.46
C ARG A 16 -9.43 1.59 -0.09
N VAL A 17 -10.28 1.47 0.93
CA VAL A 17 -9.92 1.83 2.31
C VAL A 17 -8.79 0.95 2.81
N ILE A 18 -8.84 -0.36 2.59
CA ILE A 18 -7.77 -1.29 2.98
C ILE A 18 -6.45 -0.92 2.28
N GLY A 19 -6.47 -0.60 0.99
CA GLY A 19 -5.28 -0.16 0.26
C GLY A 19 -4.67 1.12 0.85
N ILE A 20 -5.49 2.09 1.24
CA ILE A 20 -5.02 3.30 1.94
C ILE A 20 -4.43 2.94 3.31
N LEU A 21 -5.13 2.11 4.10
CA LEU A 21 -4.67 1.68 5.41
C LEU A 21 -3.31 0.97 5.34
N LEU A 22 -3.10 0.08 4.37
CA LEU A 22 -1.82 -0.58 4.16
C LEU A 22 -0.70 0.42 3.87
N LYS A 23 -0.95 1.45 3.06
CA LYS A 23 0.03 2.51 2.79
C LYS A 23 0.32 3.35 4.03
N VAL A 24 -0.68 3.67 4.84
CA VAL A 24 -0.51 4.38 6.11
C VAL A 24 0.33 3.54 7.08
N LEU A 25 0.02 2.24 7.20
CA LEU A 25 0.79 1.30 8.03
C LEU A 25 2.22 1.14 7.52
N ALA A 26 2.44 1.14 6.21
CA ALA A 26 3.78 1.14 5.62
C ALA A 26 4.57 2.35 6.13
N TRP A 27 4.04 3.56 5.95
CA TRP A 27 4.69 4.78 6.43
C TRP A 27 4.96 4.76 7.93
N LEU A 28 4.00 4.27 8.72
CA LEU A 28 4.18 4.12 10.17
C LEU A 28 5.34 3.17 10.50
N SER A 29 5.41 2.01 9.82
CA SER A 29 6.50 1.06 9.97
C SER A 29 7.86 1.65 9.59
N LEU A 30 7.93 2.46 8.52
CA LEU A 30 9.17 3.13 8.12
C LEU A 30 9.64 4.12 9.18
N VAL A 31 8.72 4.97 9.67
CA VAL A 31 9.02 5.95 10.72
C VAL A 31 9.50 5.24 11.98
N MET A 32 8.82 4.18 12.40
CA MET A 32 9.24 3.38 13.56
C MET A 32 10.61 2.74 13.36
N GLY A 33 10.93 2.25 12.17
CA GLY A 33 12.25 1.70 11.83
C GLY A 33 13.35 2.77 11.91
N VAL A 34 13.11 3.95 11.35
CA VAL A 34 14.06 5.07 11.39
C VAL A 34 14.27 5.58 12.81
N VAL A 35 13.18 5.85 13.54
CA VAL A 35 13.24 6.32 14.94
C VAL A 35 13.92 5.27 15.81
N GLY A 36 13.57 3.99 15.65
CA GLY A 36 14.19 2.88 16.37
C GLY A 36 15.69 2.78 16.12
N ALA A 37 16.14 2.92 14.85
CA ALA A 37 17.56 2.90 14.52
C ALA A 37 18.33 4.08 15.15
N VAL A 38 17.79 5.30 15.06
CA VAL A 38 18.44 6.50 15.62
C VAL A 38 18.47 6.45 17.14
N THR A 39 17.34 6.16 17.78
CA THR A 39 17.26 6.07 19.25
C THR A 39 18.11 4.92 19.78
N GLY A 40 18.12 3.78 19.09
CA GLY A 40 18.96 2.63 19.43
C GLY A 40 20.45 2.95 19.38
N LEU A 41 20.89 3.72 18.38
CA LEU A 41 22.30 4.14 18.28
C LEU A 41 22.69 5.12 19.39
N LEU A 42 21.87 6.13 19.66
CA LEU A 42 22.14 7.13 20.69
C LEU A 42 22.10 6.54 22.10
N ALA A 43 21.07 5.75 22.40
CA ALA A 43 20.93 5.08 23.68
C ALA A 43 22.01 4.01 23.87
N GLY A 44 22.30 3.22 22.83
CA GLY A 44 23.35 2.20 22.85
C GLY A 44 24.73 2.81 23.13
N GLY A 45 25.05 3.95 22.49
CA GLY A 45 26.29 4.69 22.74
C GLY A 45 26.38 5.20 24.18
N ALA A 46 25.34 5.86 24.68
CA ALA A 46 25.32 6.40 26.05
C ALA A 46 25.40 5.31 27.14
N VAL A 47 24.71 4.19 26.94
CA VAL A 47 24.76 3.04 27.86
C VAL A 47 26.15 2.41 27.84
N THR A 48 26.75 2.23 26.66
CA THR A 48 28.10 1.67 26.53
C THR A 48 29.14 2.54 27.24
N ASP A 49 29.04 3.87 27.12
CA ASP A 49 29.93 4.82 27.78
C ASP A 49 29.76 4.84 29.32
N LEU A 50 28.53 4.75 29.80
CA LEU A 50 28.25 4.61 31.23
C LEU A 50 28.80 3.29 31.81
N LEU A 51 28.66 2.17 31.08
CA LEU A 51 29.18 0.89 31.54
C LEU A 51 30.71 0.88 31.56
N SER A 52 31.33 1.42 30.51
CA SER A 52 32.79 1.47 30.40
C SER A 52 33.44 2.33 31.49
N THR A 53 32.83 3.48 31.82
CA THR A 53 33.30 4.37 32.91
C THR A 53 33.20 3.74 34.30
N ASN A 54 32.30 2.77 34.50
CA ASN A 54 32.18 2.00 35.75
C ASN A 54 33.02 0.71 35.74
N GLY A 55 33.87 0.49 34.73
CA GLY A 55 34.69 -0.73 34.60
C GLY A 55 33.89 -1.99 34.27
N ILE A 56 32.63 -1.84 33.85
CA ILE A 56 31.76 -2.94 33.45
C ILE A 56 31.93 -3.13 31.94
N ALA A 57 32.29 -4.35 31.53
CA ALA A 57 32.33 -4.68 30.11
C ALA A 57 30.93 -4.54 29.50
N SER A 58 30.79 -3.68 28.49
CA SER A 58 29.53 -3.59 27.76
C SER A 58 29.28 -4.89 27.00
N PRO A 59 28.10 -5.52 27.16
CA PRO A 59 27.74 -6.70 26.39
C PRO A 59 27.47 -6.38 24.91
N LEU A 60 27.36 -5.10 24.56
CA LEU A 60 27.23 -4.60 23.19
C LEU A 60 28.41 -3.68 22.89
N GLY A 61 29.33 -4.14 22.04
CA GLY A 61 30.41 -3.29 21.55
C GLY A 61 29.87 -2.19 20.62
N GLY A 62 30.61 -1.07 20.47
CA GLY A 62 30.18 0.04 19.60
C GLY A 62 29.93 -0.37 18.14
N GLY A 63 30.64 -1.39 17.64
CA GLY A 63 30.40 -1.96 16.30
C GLY A 63 29.11 -2.78 16.19
N GLU A 64 28.70 -3.48 17.26
CA GLU A 64 27.50 -4.31 17.28
C GLU A 64 26.23 -3.44 17.29
N ALA A 65 26.27 -2.30 17.99
CA ALA A 65 25.19 -1.33 17.98
C ALA A 65 24.91 -0.78 16.58
N ILE A 66 25.95 -0.53 15.77
CA ILE A 66 25.81 -0.08 14.38
C ILE A 66 25.17 -1.17 13.52
N ILE A 67 25.61 -2.43 13.67
CA ILE A 67 25.05 -3.56 12.93
C ILE A 67 23.57 -3.75 13.27
N LEU A 68 23.20 -3.67 14.55
CA LEU A 68 21.81 -3.77 14.99
C LEU A 68 20.95 -2.60 14.47
N ALA A 69 21.48 -1.37 14.49
CA ALA A 69 20.78 -0.20 13.97
C ALA A 69 20.55 -0.32 12.45
N LEU A 70 21.58 -0.74 11.70
CA LEU A 70 21.46 -0.98 10.25
C LEU A 70 20.51 -2.13 9.94
N GLY A 71 20.58 -3.24 10.69
CA GLY A 71 19.68 -4.38 10.55
C GLY A 71 18.22 -4.00 10.83
N GLY A 72 17.99 -3.21 11.88
CA GLY A 72 16.68 -2.65 12.21
C GLY A 72 16.14 -1.72 11.14
N LEU A 73 16.98 -0.83 10.60
CA LEU A 73 16.62 0.07 9.51
C LEU A 73 16.28 -0.71 8.22
N LEU A 74 17.10 -1.70 7.86
CA LEU A 74 16.84 -2.56 6.71
C LEU A 74 15.55 -3.35 6.86
N THR A 75 15.29 -3.90 8.05
CA THR A 75 14.04 -4.60 8.34
C THR A 75 12.85 -3.66 8.18
N GLY A 76 12.93 -2.46 8.75
CA GLY A 76 11.88 -1.44 8.61
C GLY A 76 11.65 -1.02 7.16
N LEU A 77 12.71 -0.88 6.37
CA LEU A 77 12.63 -0.55 4.94
C LEU A 77 11.99 -1.68 4.13
N ILE A 78 12.37 -2.93 4.37
CA ILE A 78 11.79 -4.11 3.70
C ILE A 78 10.30 -4.22 4.06
N SER A 79 9.94 -4.08 5.34
CA SER A 79 8.54 -4.08 5.79
C SER A 79 7.74 -2.94 5.15
N PHE A 80 8.31 -1.73 5.05
CA PHE A 80 7.70 -0.60 4.34
C PHE A 80 7.42 -0.95 2.88
N LEU A 81 8.42 -1.44 2.15
CA LEU A 81 8.28 -1.78 0.73
C LEU A 81 7.21 -2.87 0.53
N ALA A 82 7.21 -3.91 1.37
CA ALA A 82 6.23 -4.98 1.28
C ALA A 82 4.80 -4.48 1.51
N LEU A 83 4.56 -3.70 2.57
CA LEU A 83 3.24 -3.14 2.89
C LEU A 83 2.77 -2.13 1.83
N TYR A 84 3.68 -1.25 1.39
CA TYR A 84 3.36 -0.24 0.38
C TYR A 84 3.03 -0.89 -0.97
N ALA A 85 3.85 -1.86 -1.41
CA ALA A 85 3.61 -2.61 -2.64
C ALA A 85 2.32 -3.43 -2.59
N ALA A 86 1.98 -4.03 -1.45
CA ALA A 86 0.70 -4.70 -1.26
C ALA A 86 -0.49 -3.72 -1.40
N GLY A 87 -0.37 -2.53 -0.81
CA GLY A 87 -1.37 -1.46 -0.96
C GLY A 87 -1.55 -1.03 -2.41
N GLU A 88 -0.46 -0.72 -3.12
CA GLU A 88 -0.49 -0.38 -4.55
C GLU A 88 -1.02 -1.53 -5.42
N GLY A 89 -0.69 -2.78 -5.09
CA GLY A 89 -1.21 -3.95 -5.79
C GLY A 89 -2.73 -4.03 -5.75
N LEU A 90 -3.35 -3.74 -4.61
CA LEU A 90 -4.82 -3.68 -4.48
C LEU A 90 -5.42 -2.56 -5.35
N PHE A 91 -4.78 -1.39 -5.38
CA PHE A 91 -5.23 -0.28 -6.23
C PHE A 91 -5.16 -0.63 -7.72
N LEU A 92 -4.09 -1.30 -8.15
CA LEU A 92 -3.92 -1.75 -9.53
C LEU A 92 -5.00 -2.77 -9.92
N GLN A 93 -5.25 -3.78 -9.08
CA GLN A 93 -6.31 -4.76 -9.34
C GLN A 93 -7.68 -4.10 -9.44
N LEU A 94 -7.98 -3.16 -8.55
CA LEU A 94 -9.23 -2.42 -8.57
C LEU A 94 -9.38 -1.58 -9.85
N ALA A 95 -8.31 -0.92 -10.28
CA ALA A 95 -8.30 -0.14 -11.51
C ALA A 95 -8.51 -1.03 -12.75
N VAL A 96 -7.90 -2.22 -12.78
CA VAL A 96 -8.12 -3.20 -13.85
C VAL A 96 -9.58 -3.61 -13.90
N GLU A 97 -10.20 -3.93 -12.75
CA GLU A 97 -11.61 -4.32 -12.71
C GLU A 97 -12.54 -3.18 -13.14
N GLU A 98 -12.31 -1.96 -12.66
CA GLU A 98 -13.11 -0.79 -13.04
C GLU A 98 -13.04 -0.56 -14.56
N ASN A 99 -11.86 -0.69 -15.17
CA ASN A 99 -11.68 -0.60 -16.62
C ASN A 99 -12.41 -1.71 -17.37
N THR A 100 -12.31 -2.97 -16.94
CA THR A 100 -13.03 -4.09 -17.59
C THR A 100 -14.55 -3.92 -17.53
N ARG A 101 -15.09 -3.44 -16.41
CA ARG A 101 -16.53 -3.21 -16.26
C ARG A 101 -17.03 -2.08 -17.16
N ILE A 102 -16.26 -0.99 -17.28
CA ILE A 102 -16.58 0.12 -18.18
C ILE A 102 -16.56 -0.36 -19.64
N THR A 103 -15.53 -1.11 -20.04
CA THR A 103 -15.44 -1.65 -21.41
C THR A 103 -16.60 -2.59 -21.73
N ALA A 104 -16.97 -3.50 -20.82
CA ALA A 104 -18.10 -4.39 -21.03
C ALA A 104 -19.43 -3.63 -21.19
N ALA A 105 -19.66 -2.60 -20.36
CA ALA A 105 -20.84 -1.76 -20.46
C ALA A 105 -20.89 -0.98 -21.79
N LEU A 106 -19.73 -0.48 -22.25
CA LEU A 106 -19.63 0.22 -23.53
C LEU A 106 -19.93 -0.72 -24.72
N LEU A 107 -19.39 -1.93 -24.71
CA LEU A 107 -19.64 -2.93 -25.76
C LEU A 107 -21.13 -3.32 -25.85
N MET A 108 -21.78 -3.53 -24.71
CA MET A 108 -23.22 -3.82 -24.67
C MET A 108 -24.06 -2.65 -25.22
N LYS A 109 -23.66 -1.41 -24.93
CA LYS A 109 -24.33 -0.22 -25.48
C LYS A 109 -24.18 -0.13 -27.00
N MET A 110 -22.99 -0.39 -27.51
CA MET A 110 -22.72 -0.37 -28.95
C MET A 110 -23.51 -1.46 -29.70
N ASP A 111 -23.63 -2.66 -29.13
CA ASP A 111 -24.44 -3.75 -29.71
C ASP A 111 -25.94 -3.40 -29.75
N GLN A 112 -26.46 -2.78 -28.68
CA GLN A 112 -27.83 -2.28 -28.65
C GLN A 112 -28.09 -1.19 -29.69
N GLU A 113 -27.14 -0.26 -29.87
CA GLU A 113 -27.24 0.80 -30.89
C GLU A 113 -27.20 0.23 -32.31
N ALA A 114 -26.29 -0.71 -32.59
CA ALA A 114 -26.21 -1.39 -33.88
C ALA A 114 -27.49 -2.20 -34.21
N GLY A 115 -28.06 -2.90 -33.22
CA GLY A 115 -29.33 -3.61 -33.39
C GLY A 115 -30.52 -2.68 -33.62
N ALA A 116 -30.54 -1.51 -32.97
CA ALA A 116 -31.57 -0.50 -33.18
C ALA A 116 -31.52 0.11 -34.59
N GLU A 117 -30.32 0.42 -35.10
CA GLU A 117 -30.13 0.90 -36.48
C GLU A 117 -30.55 -0.15 -37.52
N ALA A 118 -30.20 -1.42 -37.31
CA ALA A 118 -30.63 -2.51 -38.20
C ALA A 118 -32.15 -2.70 -38.19
N GLY A 119 -32.81 -2.57 -37.04
CA GLY A 119 -34.28 -2.62 -36.94
C GLY A 119 -34.97 -1.48 -37.70
N TYR A 120 -34.42 -0.26 -37.65
CA TYR A 120 -34.93 0.88 -38.42
C TYR A 120 -34.76 0.72 -39.93
N ALA A 121 -33.72 0.01 -40.38
CA ALA A 121 -33.48 -0.27 -41.79
C ALA A 121 -34.39 -1.35 -42.39
N VAL A 122 -34.99 -2.22 -41.57
CA VAL A 122 -35.92 -3.27 -42.03
C VAL A 122 -37.38 -2.79 -42.11
N VAL A 123 -37.72 -1.72 -41.39
CA VAL A 123 -39.09 -1.17 -41.31
C VAL A 123 -39.37 -0.10 -42.37
N ASN A 124 -38.34 0.46 -43.02
CA ASN A 124 -38.44 1.33 -44.19
C ASN A 124 -38.15 0.58 -45.48
#